data_AF-A0A014MBC1-F1
#
_entry.id   AF-A0A014MBC1-F1
#
_cell.length_a   1.000
_cell.length_b   1.000
_cell.length_c   1.000
_cell.angle_alpha   90.00
_cell.angle_beta   90.00
_cell.angle_gamma   90.00
#
_symmetry.space_group_name_H-M   'P 1'
#
loop_
_entity.id
_entity.type
_entity.pdbx_description
1 polymer ?
#
loop_
_entity_poly.entity_id
_entity_poly.type
_entity_poly.pdbx_seq_one_letter_code
_entity_poly.pdbx_strand_id
1 'polypeptide(L)'
;MGTDVQSFAVANLRRRPVLVEVGGFVAGFDPGTTSPYVNYATPLPGARPTARDVMELIEAFRVRELKPRLEFAPDAAPEVEPALREAGFGVEATHAYLVCTPERLAVPRGTAAVPVAVPAADEDYRAIDAALSEAFASEFAASEEGAARLRRVQEDGGAVRFVRAPDGGCAGGATCSAPAVGTAELAGVGTRPAFRGRGIAAAVTAALTETMFARGVRSVWLEYSGEGSRRVYERVGFEPWGTRLYMSLEG
;
A
#
# COMPACT_ATOMS: atom_id res chain seq x y z
N MET A 1 -12.44 -12.36 -5.14
CA MET A 1 -12.35 -11.22 -4.21
C MET A 1 -12.07 -11.63 -2.77
N GLY A 2 -12.65 -12.71 -2.22
CA GLY A 2 -12.47 -13.07 -0.80
C GLY A 2 -11.01 -13.16 -0.31
N THR A 3 -10.06 -13.48 -1.19
CA THR A 3 -8.62 -13.57 -0.87
C THR A 3 -7.74 -12.73 -1.79
N ASP A 4 -8.31 -11.87 -2.66
CA ASP A 4 -7.55 -11.19 -3.72
C ASP A 4 -6.52 -10.22 -3.10
N VAL A 5 -6.86 -9.52 -2.00
CA VAL A 5 -5.93 -8.65 -1.26
C VAL A 5 -4.79 -9.45 -0.64
N GLN A 6 -5.09 -10.60 -0.01
CA GLN A 6 -4.05 -11.45 0.57
C GLN A 6 -3.15 -12.07 -0.51
N SER A 7 -3.75 -12.52 -1.61
CA SER A 7 -3.01 -13.07 -2.75
C SER A 7 -2.15 -12.00 -3.43
N PHE A 8 -2.61 -10.74 -3.43
CA PHE A 8 -1.84 -9.59 -3.89
C PHE A 8 -0.63 -9.35 -2.98
N ALA A 9 -0.81 -9.35 -1.66
CA ALA A 9 0.29 -9.18 -0.71
C ALA A 9 1.39 -10.23 -0.93
N VAL A 10 1.01 -11.50 -1.13
CA VAL A 10 1.92 -12.59 -1.49
C VAL A 10 2.65 -12.29 -2.80
N ALA A 11 1.91 -11.95 -3.86
CA ALA A 11 2.50 -11.67 -5.18
C ALA A 11 3.44 -10.46 -5.15
N ASN A 12 3.11 -9.45 -4.35
CA ASN A 12 3.93 -8.25 -4.18
C ASN A 12 5.25 -8.57 -3.47
N LEU A 13 5.22 -9.36 -2.38
CA LEU A 13 6.44 -9.77 -1.68
C LEU A 13 7.35 -10.68 -2.51
N ARG A 14 6.79 -11.50 -3.40
CA ARG A 14 7.58 -12.32 -4.33
C ARG A 14 8.41 -11.52 -5.33
N ARG A 15 8.17 -10.21 -5.47
CA ARG A 15 8.98 -9.31 -6.30
C ARG A 15 10.22 -8.78 -5.56
N ARG A 16 10.37 -9.06 -4.27
CA ARG A 16 11.52 -8.59 -3.49
C ARG A 16 12.83 -9.27 -3.92
N PRO A 17 13.99 -8.57 -3.82
CA PRO A 17 15.29 -9.12 -4.21
C PRO A 17 15.64 -10.45 -3.54
N VAL A 18 15.25 -10.61 -2.26
CA VAL A 18 15.46 -11.83 -1.50
C VAL A 18 14.11 -12.36 -1.04
N LEU A 19 13.82 -13.61 -1.39
CA LEU A 19 12.57 -14.29 -1.09
C LEU A 19 12.83 -15.49 -0.19
N VAL A 20 12.03 -15.66 0.85
CA VAL A 20 12.01 -16.85 1.70
C VAL A 20 10.57 -17.34 1.82
N GLU A 21 10.33 -18.61 1.48
CA GLU A 21 9.04 -19.27 1.69
C GLU A 21 9.20 -20.37 2.75
N VAL A 22 8.45 -20.27 3.84
CA VAL A 22 8.56 -21.15 5.02
C VAL A 22 7.18 -21.37 5.58
N GLY A 23 6.76 -22.63 5.75
CA GLY A 23 5.59 -22.95 6.58
C GLY A 23 4.28 -22.25 6.21
N GLY A 24 4.08 -21.98 4.92
CA GLY A 24 2.91 -21.23 4.44
C GLY A 24 3.05 -19.71 4.53
N PHE A 25 4.24 -19.18 4.82
CA PHE A 25 4.57 -17.76 4.76
C PHE A 25 5.44 -17.44 3.55
N VAL A 26 5.34 -16.20 3.09
CA VAL A 26 6.24 -15.57 2.14
C VAL A 26 6.84 -14.35 2.80
N ALA A 27 8.16 -14.36 3.00
CA ALA A 27 8.94 -13.24 3.52
C ALA A 27 9.78 -12.64 2.39
N GLY A 28 9.58 -11.35 2.13
CA GLY A 28 10.31 -10.62 1.11
C GLY A 28 11.24 -9.60 1.75
N PHE A 29 12.51 -9.58 1.31
CA PHE A 29 13.54 -8.73 1.86
C PHE A 29 14.25 -7.90 0.78
N ASP A 30 14.59 -6.67 1.14
CA ASP A 30 15.45 -5.77 0.38
C ASP A 30 16.71 -5.48 1.21
N PRO A 31 17.88 -6.05 0.84
CA PRO A 31 19.13 -5.83 1.56
C PRO A 31 19.59 -4.37 1.60
N GLY A 32 19.03 -3.49 0.75
CA GLY A 32 19.36 -2.07 0.73
C GLY A 32 18.75 -1.26 1.89
N THR A 33 17.92 -1.86 2.74
CA THR A 33 17.29 -1.17 3.87
C THR A 33 16.98 -2.11 5.03
N THR A 34 17.01 -1.59 6.26
CA THR A 34 16.54 -2.31 7.46
C THR A 34 15.08 -1.98 7.82
N SER A 35 14.38 -1.21 6.97
CA SER A 35 13.03 -0.74 7.26
C SER A 35 12.04 -1.91 7.45
N PRO A 36 11.27 -1.95 8.55
CA PRO A 36 10.25 -2.98 8.78
C PRO A 36 9.03 -2.82 7.86
N TYR A 37 8.89 -1.68 7.20
CA TYR A 37 7.85 -1.41 6.19
C TYR A 37 8.22 -1.97 4.80
N VAL A 38 9.48 -2.40 4.62
CA VAL A 38 9.98 -3.01 3.38
C VAL A 38 10.24 -4.49 3.58
N ASN A 39 10.84 -4.85 4.71
CA ASN A 39 11.20 -6.21 5.08
C ASN A 39 10.15 -6.80 6.02
N TYR A 40 9.20 -7.55 5.47
CA TYR A 40 8.13 -8.19 6.22
C TYR A 40 7.66 -9.48 5.52
N ALA A 41 6.82 -10.23 6.21
CA ALA A 41 6.22 -11.46 5.70
C ALA A 41 4.69 -11.39 5.62
N THR A 42 4.12 -12.31 4.85
CA THR A 42 2.67 -12.48 4.74
C THR A 42 2.35 -13.98 4.57
N PRO A 43 1.27 -14.51 5.15
CA PRO A 43 0.86 -15.88 4.94
C PRO A 43 0.28 -16.08 3.54
N LEU A 44 0.32 -17.32 3.05
CA LEU A 44 -0.50 -17.75 1.93
C LEU A 44 -1.99 -17.77 2.36
N PRO A 45 -2.94 -17.53 1.45
CA PRO A 45 -4.35 -17.73 1.74
C PRO A 45 -4.62 -19.14 2.29
N GLY A 46 -5.34 -19.22 3.42
CA GLY A 46 -5.69 -20.46 4.10
C GLY A 46 -4.56 -21.13 4.87
N ALA A 47 -3.42 -20.46 5.06
CA ALA A 47 -2.29 -21.01 5.82
C ALA A 47 -2.71 -21.44 7.23
N ARG A 48 -2.19 -22.60 7.66
CA ARG A 48 -2.38 -23.19 8.98
C ARG A 48 -1.00 -23.52 9.58
N PRO A 49 -0.23 -22.50 10.00
CA PRO A 49 1.15 -22.69 10.42
C PRO A 49 1.21 -23.47 11.74
N THR A 50 2.20 -24.34 11.85
CA THR A 50 2.58 -24.99 13.11
C THR A 50 3.52 -24.10 13.92
N ALA A 51 3.74 -24.42 15.20
CA ALA A 51 4.76 -23.73 16.01
C ALA A 51 6.16 -23.78 15.38
N ARG A 52 6.49 -24.88 14.69
CA ARG A 52 7.76 -25.02 13.97
C ARG A 52 7.86 -24.04 12.81
N ASP A 53 6.79 -23.90 12.03
CA ASP A 53 6.72 -22.96 10.90
C ASP A 53 6.95 -21.51 11.35
N VAL A 54 6.33 -21.12 12.48
CA VAL A 54 6.51 -19.77 13.05
C VAL A 54 7.95 -19.58 13.57
N MET A 55 8.56 -20.58 14.18
CA MET A 55 9.97 -20.51 14.61
C MET A 55 10.95 -20.39 13.44
N GLU A 56 10.71 -21.14 12.36
CA GLU A 56 11.53 -21.04 11.13
C GLU A 56 11.35 -19.66 10.46
N LEU A 57 10.14 -19.08 10.49
CA LEU A 57 9.91 -17.71 10.05
C LEU A 57 10.68 -16.70 10.90
N ILE A 58 10.63 -16.80 12.23
CA ILE A 58 11.37 -15.92 13.14
C ILE A 58 12.88 -15.99 12.83
N GLU A 59 13.41 -17.20 12.65
CA GLU A 59 14.83 -17.41 12.34
C GLU A 59 15.22 -16.76 11.01
N ALA A 60 14.35 -16.81 9.99
CA ALA A 60 14.61 -16.16 8.70
C ALA A 60 14.82 -14.64 8.84
N PHE A 61 14.15 -13.99 9.78
CA PHE A 61 14.38 -12.57 10.10
C PHE A 61 15.62 -12.37 10.98
N ARG A 62 15.82 -13.21 12.01
CA ARG A 62 16.93 -13.08 12.95
C ARG A 62 18.30 -13.22 12.30
N VAL A 63 18.49 -14.18 11.40
CA VAL A 63 19.77 -14.34 10.67
C VAL A 63 20.11 -13.15 9.77
N ARG A 64 19.14 -12.25 9.54
CA ARG A 64 19.30 -11.00 8.79
C ARG A 64 19.34 -9.76 9.69
N GLU A 65 19.29 -9.95 11.01
CA GLU A 65 19.22 -8.87 12.01
C GLU A 65 18.00 -7.95 11.81
N LEU A 66 16.87 -8.53 11.37
CA LEU A 66 15.63 -7.80 11.13
C LEU A 66 14.55 -8.17 12.15
N LYS A 67 13.65 -7.22 12.43
CA LYS A 67 12.47 -7.44 13.28
C LYS A 67 11.49 -8.39 12.56
N PRO A 68 11.12 -9.56 13.13
CA PRO A 68 10.07 -10.39 12.57
C PRO A 68 8.75 -9.62 12.54
N ARG A 69 8.21 -9.39 11.35
CA ARG A 69 7.00 -8.58 11.13
C ARG A 69 6.16 -9.15 10.00
N LEU A 70 4.85 -9.11 10.18
CA LEU A 70 3.87 -9.59 9.21
C LEU A 70 2.78 -8.57 8.94
N GLU A 71 2.28 -8.58 7.70
CA GLU A 71 1.10 -7.83 7.29
C GLU A 71 0.15 -8.75 6.51
N PHE A 72 -1.11 -8.90 6.94
CA PHE A 72 -2.03 -9.85 6.31
C PHE A 72 -3.50 -9.56 6.59
N ALA A 73 -4.39 -10.05 5.74
CA ALA A 73 -5.83 -10.06 6.00
C ALA A 73 -6.19 -11.31 6.83
N PRO A 74 -6.63 -11.16 8.10
CA PRO A 74 -6.88 -12.30 8.98
C PRO A 74 -7.98 -13.23 8.45
N ASP A 75 -9.03 -12.68 7.81
CA ASP A 75 -10.11 -13.47 7.20
C ASP A 75 -9.62 -14.43 6.11
N ALA A 76 -8.51 -14.09 5.45
CA ALA A 76 -7.93 -14.94 4.40
C ALA A 76 -7.02 -16.05 4.96
N ALA A 77 -6.58 -15.96 6.23
CA ALA A 77 -5.72 -16.95 6.87
C ALA A 77 -5.96 -16.98 8.41
N PRO A 78 -7.15 -17.45 8.86
CA PRO A 78 -7.62 -17.25 10.23
C PRO A 78 -6.78 -17.95 11.31
N GLU A 79 -6.08 -19.03 10.97
CA GLU A 79 -5.23 -19.76 11.92
C GLU A 79 -3.87 -19.09 12.17
N VAL A 80 -3.52 -18.07 11.39
CA VAL A 80 -2.20 -17.43 11.48
C VAL A 80 -2.08 -16.53 12.69
N GLU A 81 -3.07 -15.68 12.97
CA GLU A 81 -3.02 -14.78 14.14
C GLU A 81 -2.86 -15.56 15.47
N PRO A 82 -3.65 -16.61 15.76
CA PRO A 82 -3.47 -17.41 16.97
C PRO A 82 -2.06 -18.01 17.09
N ALA A 83 -1.53 -18.61 16.02
CA ALA A 83 -0.21 -19.21 16.01
C ALA A 83 0.92 -18.18 16.24
N LEU A 84 0.78 -16.97 15.67
CA LEU A 84 1.72 -15.88 15.91
C LEU A 84 1.66 -15.39 17.37
N ARG A 85 0.46 -15.27 17.96
CA ARG A 85 0.30 -14.88 19.37
C ARG A 85 0.92 -15.89 20.32
N GLU A 86 0.76 -17.19 20.06
CA GLU A 86 1.42 -18.25 20.83
C GLU A 86 2.95 -18.14 20.80
N ALA A 87 3.51 -17.66 19.69
CA ALA A 87 4.94 -17.39 19.54
C ALA A 87 5.38 -16.01 20.07
N GLY A 88 4.48 -15.23 20.67
CA GLY A 88 4.78 -13.95 21.31
C GLY A 88 4.64 -12.71 20.43
N PHE A 89 4.10 -12.83 19.21
CA PHE A 89 3.85 -11.65 18.38
C PHE A 89 2.75 -10.76 18.99
N GLY A 90 3.01 -9.46 19.02
CA GLY A 90 2.04 -8.43 19.36
C GLY A 90 1.37 -7.85 18.10
N VAL A 91 0.18 -7.26 18.27
CA VAL A 91 -0.46 -6.47 17.21
C VAL A 91 0.07 -5.05 17.25
N GLU A 92 0.69 -4.61 16.16
CA GLU A 92 1.13 -3.23 15.95
C GLU A 92 -0.06 -2.35 15.55
N ALA A 93 -0.88 -2.83 14.60
CA ALA A 93 -2.00 -2.09 14.06
C ALA A 93 -3.06 -3.03 13.45
N THR A 94 -4.31 -2.54 13.43
CA THR A 94 -5.39 -3.11 12.64
C THR A 94 -5.96 -2.01 11.76
N HIS A 95 -5.96 -2.21 10.45
CA HIS A 95 -6.50 -1.25 9.50
C HIS A 95 -7.67 -1.86 8.74
N ALA A 96 -8.71 -1.08 8.49
CA ALA A 96 -9.71 -1.46 7.52
C ALA A 96 -9.21 -1.14 6.11
N TYR A 97 -9.50 -2.02 5.16
CA TYR A 97 -9.28 -1.75 3.74
C TYR A 97 -10.60 -1.67 2.99
N LEU A 98 -10.59 -0.82 1.97
CA LEU A 98 -11.71 -0.62 1.05
C LEU A 98 -11.35 -1.18 -0.32
N VAL A 99 -12.35 -1.57 -1.10
CA VAL A 99 -12.19 -2.06 -2.46
C VAL A 99 -13.14 -1.34 -3.41
N CYS A 100 -12.66 -1.01 -4.61
CA CYS A 100 -13.45 -0.50 -5.72
C CYS A 100 -13.39 -1.49 -6.89
N THR A 101 -14.51 -1.66 -7.59
CA THR A 101 -14.60 -2.44 -8.85
C THR A 101 -15.00 -1.51 -10.02
N PRO A 102 -14.79 -1.92 -11.28
CA PRO A 102 -15.15 -1.11 -12.45
C PRO A 102 -16.60 -0.60 -12.43
N GLU A 103 -17.54 -1.39 -11.95
CA GLU A 103 -18.97 -1.06 -11.92
C GLU A 103 -19.32 -0.03 -10.83
N ARG A 104 -18.43 0.14 -9.84
CA ARG A 104 -18.62 1.03 -8.69
C ARG A 104 -17.89 2.36 -8.84
N LEU A 105 -16.91 2.44 -9.72
CA LEU A 105 -16.12 3.65 -9.90
C LEU A 105 -17.02 4.85 -10.22
N ALA A 106 -16.94 5.85 -9.36
CA ALA A 106 -17.58 7.13 -9.55
C ALA A 106 -16.53 8.24 -9.58
N VAL A 107 -16.65 9.16 -10.54
CA VAL A 107 -15.86 10.41 -10.54
C VAL A 107 -16.70 11.49 -9.83
N PRO A 108 -16.31 11.94 -8.61
CA PRO A 108 -17.13 12.89 -7.87
C PRO A 108 -17.34 14.21 -8.62
N ARG A 109 -18.53 14.79 -8.51
CA ARG A 109 -18.81 16.10 -9.11
C ARG A 109 -17.84 17.14 -8.57
N GLY A 110 -17.25 17.94 -9.47
CA GLY A 110 -16.27 18.98 -9.14
C GLY A 110 -14.81 18.51 -9.14
N THR A 111 -14.52 17.20 -9.15
CA THR A 111 -13.13 16.71 -9.30
C THR A 111 -12.69 16.65 -10.75
N ALA A 112 -13.62 16.62 -11.72
CA ALA A 112 -13.32 16.64 -13.14
C ALA A 112 -12.57 17.91 -13.60
N ALA A 113 -12.70 19.01 -12.87
CA ALA A 113 -11.99 20.26 -13.14
C ALA A 113 -10.57 20.28 -12.52
N VAL A 114 -10.20 19.30 -11.70
CA VAL A 114 -8.87 19.22 -11.09
C VAL A 114 -7.89 18.64 -12.13
N PRO A 115 -6.84 19.38 -12.52
CA PRO A 115 -5.92 18.94 -13.58
C PRO A 115 -4.95 17.88 -13.03
N VAL A 116 -5.37 16.63 -13.04
CA VAL A 116 -4.53 15.49 -12.66
C VAL A 116 -3.54 15.18 -13.78
N ALA A 117 -2.25 15.10 -13.44
CA ALA A 117 -1.16 14.83 -14.37
C ALA A 117 -0.42 13.53 -14.03
N VAL A 118 0.33 13.03 -15.02
CA VAL A 118 1.29 11.94 -14.89
C VAL A 118 2.68 12.55 -14.75
N PRO A 119 3.53 12.14 -13.78
CA PRO A 119 4.90 12.62 -13.71
C PRO A 119 5.68 12.17 -14.95
N ALA A 120 6.42 13.10 -15.55
CA ALA A 120 7.17 12.87 -16.80
C ALA A 120 8.68 13.13 -16.66
N ALA A 121 9.10 13.83 -15.61
CA ALA A 121 10.50 14.17 -15.35
C ALA A 121 10.86 13.99 -13.87
N ASP A 122 12.15 13.94 -13.58
CA ASP A 122 12.71 13.77 -12.24
C ASP A 122 12.19 14.83 -11.26
N GLU A 123 12.03 16.07 -11.73
CA GLU A 123 11.48 17.19 -10.97
C GLU A 123 10.04 16.92 -10.49
N ASP A 124 9.22 16.24 -11.30
CA ASP A 124 7.85 15.90 -10.90
C ASP A 124 7.87 14.91 -9.73
N TYR A 125 8.72 13.88 -9.79
CA TYR A 125 8.84 12.91 -8.71
C TYR A 125 9.34 13.54 -7.41
N ARG A 126 10.35 14.42 -7.48
CA ARG A 126 10.81 15.19 -6.30
C ARG A 126 9.70 16.07 -5.73
N ALA A 127 8.93 16.75 -6.59
CA ALA A 127 7.83 17.60 -6.14
C ALA A 127 6.70 16.79 -5.47
N ILE A 128 6.38 15.61 -6.01
CA ILE A 128 5.39 14.71 -5.41
C ILE A 128 5.88 14.22 -4.05
N ASP A 129 7.12 13.74 -3.96
CA ASP A 129 7.70 13.26 -2.71
C ASP A 129 7.69 14.34 -1.61
N ALA A 130 8.10 15.57 -1.95
CA ALA A 130 8.03 16.71 -1.05
C ALA A 130 6.59 17.04 -0.59
N ALA A 131 5.62 17.02 -1.50
CA ALA A 131 4.22 17.26 -1.16
C ALA A 131 3.61 16.16 -0.29
N LEU A 132 4.00 14.90 -0.50
CA LEU A 132 3.57 13.78 0.33
C LEU A 132 4.23 13.84 1.71
N SER A 133 5.53 14.12 1.80
CA SER A 133 6.23 14.41 3.07
C SER A 133 5.47 15.46 3.87
N GLU A 134 5.13 16.61 3.28
CA GLU A 134 4.37 17.66 3.97
C GLU A 134 2.95 17.20 4.36
N ALA A 135 2.26 16.46 3.47
CA ALA A 135 0.92 15.96 3.72
C ALA A 135 0.85 14.99 4.92
N PHE A 136 1.90 14.20 5.13
CA PHE A 136 2.09 13.26 6.24
C PHE A 136 2.90 13.87 7.41
N ALA A 137 2.87 15.20 7.57
CA ALA A 137 3.51 15.91 8.67
C ALA A 137 5.01 15.61 8.85
N SER A 138 5.71 15.33 7.74
CA SER A 138 7.13 15.00 7.67
C SER A 138 7.53 13.79 8.50
N GLU A 139 6.60 12.86 8.75
CA GLU A 139 6.90 11.55 9.32
C GLU A 139 7.99 10.83 8.51
N PHE A 140 7.95 11.01 7.18
CA PHE A 140 9.00 10.62 6.25
C PHE A 140 9.48 11.87 5.52
N ALA A 141 10.74 12.25 5.75
CA ALA A 141 11.34 13.39 5.08
C ALA A 141 11.48 13.12 3.57
N ALA A 142 11.23 14.16 2.77
CA ALA A 142 11.44 14.10 1.34
C ALA A 142 12.91 13.79 1.02
N SER A 143 13.14 12.93 0.03
CA SER A 143 14.49 12.51 -0.36
C SER A 143 14.57 12.06 -1.82
N GLU A 144 15.79 11.98 -2.35
CA GLU A 144 16.01 11.43 -3.70
C GLU A 144 15.60 9.96 -3.78
N GLU A 145 15.75 9.19 -2.69
CA GLU A 145 15.27 7.81 -2.60
C GLU A 145 13.74 7.73 -2.64
N GLY A 146 13.05 8.67 -2.01
CA GLY A 146 11.59 8.81 -2.07
C GLY A 146 11.09 9.07 -3.49
N ALA A 147 11.70 10.05 -4.16
CA ALA A 147 11.44 10.34 -5.57
C ALA A 147 11.76 9.15 -6.50
N ALA A 148 12.89 8.48 -6.28
CA ALA A 148 13.28 7.29 -7.04
C ALA A 148 12.31 6.12 -6.81
N ARG A 149 11.75 5.97 -5.60
CA ARG A 149 10.72 4.97 -5.31
C ARG A 149 9.43 5.26 -6.08
N LEU A 150 9.00 6.52 -6.17
CA LEU A 150 7.84 6.90 -6.98
C LEU A 150 8.06 6.58 -8.46
N ARG A 151 9.27 6.82 -8.98
CA ARG A 151 9.63 6.46 -10.36
C ARG A 151 9.56 4.97 -10.60
N ARG A 152 10.17 4.16 -9.71
CA ARG A 152 10.14 2.69 -9.80
C ARG A 152 8.71 2.15 -9.83
N VAL A 153 7.78 2.72 -9.07
CA VAL A 153 6.36 2.34 -9.15
C VAL A 153 5.83 2.44 -10.58
N GLN A 154 6.18 3.48 -11.33
CA GLN A 154 5.73 3.63 -12.71
C GLN A 154 6.48 2.69 -13.66
N GLU A 155 7.79 2.52 -13.47
CA GLU A 155 8.64 1.60 -14.27
C GLU A 155 8.22 0.13 -14.12
N ASP A 156 7.80 -0.27 -12.91
CA ASP A 156 7.35 -1.63 -12.60
C ASP A 156 5.92 -1.92 -13.11
N GLY A 157 5.27 -0.97 -13.78
CA GLY A 157 3.92 -1.12 -14.34
C GLY A 157 2.79 -0.63 -13.43
N GLY A 158 3.11 0.03 -12.32
CA GLY A 158 2.16 0.80 -11.51
C GLY A 158 1.83 2.16 -12.14
N ALA A 159 1.30 3.07 -11.34
CA ALA A 159 0.98 4.42 -11.77
C ALA A 159 1.16 5.44 -10.65
N VAL A 160 1.54 6.66 -11.03
CA VAL A 160 1.59 7.82 -10.14
C VAL A 160 0.73 8.93 -10.73
N ARG A 161 -0.03 9.64 -9.89
CA ARG A 161 -0.85 10.79 -10.28
C ARG A 161 -0.67 11.91 -9.30
N PHE A 162 -0.67 13.14 -9.81
CA PHE A 162 -0.50 14.33 -8.98
C PHE A 162 -1.20 15.54 -9.58
N VAL A 163 -1.30 16.60 -8.79
CA VAL A 163 -1.82 17.90 -9.21
C VAL A 163 -0.74 18.94 -9.00
N ARG A 164 -0.39 19.69 -10.06
CA ARG A 164 0.55 20.82 -9.95
C ARG A 164 -0.05 21.92 -9.10
N ALA A 165 0.76 22.49 -8.21
CA ALA A 165 0.39 23.66 -7.43
C ALA A 165 0.71 24.94 -8.20
N PRO A 166 -0.04 26.05 -7.97
CA PRO A 166 0.25 27.35 -8.59
C PRO A 166 1.63 27.93 -8.20
N ASP A 167 2.22 27.46 -7.10
CA ASP A 167 3.56 27.84 -6.64
C ASP A 167 4.70 27.12 -7.39
N GLY A 168 4.37 26.34 -8.43
CA GLY A 168 5.32 25.56 -9.23
C GLY A 168 5.65 24.17 -8.65
N GLY A 169 5.15 23.85 -7.46
CA GLY A 169 5.32 22.54 -6.82
C GLY A 169 4.19 21.55 -7.11
N CYS A 170 4.02 20.59 -6.21
CA CYS A 170 2.88 19.66 -6.20
C CYS A 170 1.89 20.08 -5.10
N ALA A 171 0.60 20.02 -5.38
CA ALA A 171 -0.48 20.27 -4.41
C ALA A 171 -0.90 18.99 -3.66
N GLY A 172 -0.76 17.84 -4.33
CA GLY A 172 -1.09 16.52 -3.79
C GLY A 172 -0.93 15.44 -4.85
N GLY A 173 -0.80 14.19 -4.39
CA GLY A 173 -0.55 13.04 -5.24
C GLY A 173 -0.89 11.73 -4.58
N ALA A 174 -0.73 10.65 -5.33
CA ALA A 174 -0.93 9.28 -4.88
C ALA A 174 -0.22 8.32 -5.83
N THR A 175 -0.06 7.07 -5.38
CA THR A 175 0.46 5.98 -6.20
C THR A 175 -0.50 4.80 -6.23
N CYS A 176 -0.37 3.98 -7.26
CA CYS A 176 -0.98 2.67 -7.31
C CYS A 176 0.06 1.67 -7.82
N SER A 177 0.21 0.57 -7.10
CA SER A 177 1.15 -0.52 -7.38
C SER A 177 0.94 -1.14 -8.76
N ALA A 178 1.95 -1.86 -9.24
CA ALA A 178 1.81 -2.70 -10.42
C ALA A 178 0.80 -3.84 -10.16
N PRO A 179 -0.15 -4.09 -11.07
CA PRO A 179 -1.18 -5.10 -10.87
C PRO A 179 -0.64 -6.48 -10.54
N ALA A 180 -1.35 -7.22 -9.70
CA ALA A 180 -1.10 -8.63 -9.43
C ALA A 180 -2.43 -9.32 -9.08
N VAL A 181 -2.58 -10.59 -9.44
CA VAL A 181 -3.78 -11.42 -9.15
C VAL A 181 -5.13 -10.74 -9.50
N GLY A 182 -5.11 -9.87 -10.51
CA GLY A 182 -6.29 -9.13 -10.96
C GLY A 182 -6.70 -7.95 -10.08
N THR A 183 -5.84 -7.52 -9.14
CA THR A 183 -6.04 -6.31 -8.32
C THR A 183 -4.78 -5.42 -8.29
N ALA A 184 -4.92 -4.21 -7.79
CA ALA A 184 -3.79 -3.33 -7.44
C ALA A 184 -4.06 -2.59 -6.12
N GLU A 185 -3.01 -2.29 -5.37
CA GLU A 185 -3.05 -1.44 -4.17
C GLU A 185 -2.85 0.02 -4.54
N LEU A 186 -3.72 0.91 -4.05
CA LEU A 186 -3.59 2.36 -4.13
C LEU A 186 -3.13 2.88 -2.75
N ALA A 187 -2.05 3.64 -2.73
CA ALA A 187 -1.40 4.08 -1.50
C ALA A 187 -0.89 5.53 -1.60
N GLY A 188 -0.42 6.06 -0.47
CA GLY A 188 0.28 7.34 -0.42
C GLY A 188 -0.57 8.54 -0.84
N VAL A 189 -1.89 8.50 -0.62
CA VAL A 189 -2.78 9.62 -0.98
C VAL A 189 -2.56 10.78 -0.03
N GLY A 190 -1.97 11.86 -0.54
CA GLY A 190 -1.65 13.05 0.22
C GLY A 190 -2.07 14.33 -0.48
N THR A 191 -2.48 15.34 0.30
CA THR A 191 -2.69 16.71 -0.17
C THR A 191 -2.09 17.67 0.84
N ARG A 192 -1.22 18.56 0.36
CA ARG A 192 -0.58 19.59 1.19
C ARG A 192 -1.64 20.41 1.92
N PRO A 193 -1.44 20.74 3.21
CA PRO A 193 -2.39 21.52 4.02
C PRO A 193 -3.03 22.72 3.31
N ALA A 194 -2.24 23.55 2.62
CA ALA A 194 -2.70 24.75 1.93
C ALA A 194 -3.69 24.50 0.77
N PHE A 195 -3.73 23.27 0.24
CA PHE A 195 -4.54 22.88 -0.91
C PHE A 195 -5.67 21.91 -0.56
N ARG A 196 -5.87 21.61 0.73
CA ARG A 196 -6.97 20.76 1.22
C ARG A 196 -8.34 21.39 0.92
N GLY A 197 -9.38 20.55 0.87
CA GLY A 197 -10.75 20.98 0.58
C GLY A 197 -11.04 21.29 -0.89
N ARG A 198 -10.09 21.05 -1.80
CA ARG A 198 -10.20 21.36 -3.25
C ARG A 198 -10.44 20.12 -4.13
N GLY A 199 -10.80 18.99 -3.54
CA GLY A 199 -11.08 17.74 -4.28
C GLY A 199 -9.86 16.98 -4.81
N ILE A 200 -8.63 17.42 -4.50
CA ILE A 200 -7.38 16.82 -5.03
C ILE A 200 -7.26 15.33 -4.72
N ALA A 201 -7.40 14.93 -3.45
CA ALA A 201 -7.32 13.52 -3.04
C ALA A 201 -8.33 12.64 -3.79
N ALA A 202 -9.56 13.12 -3.96
CA ALA A 202 -10.59 12.39 -4.72
C ALA A 202 -10.22 12.28 -6.21
N ALA A 203 -9.72 13.36 -6.81
CA ALA A 203 -9.32 13.40 -8.22
C ALA A 203 -8.17 12.43 -8.53
N VAL A 204 -7.10 12.44 -7.72
CA VAL A 204 -5.95 11.52 -7.94
C VAL A 204 -6.35 10.06 -7.68
N THR A 205 -7.21 9.81 -6.68
CA THR A 205 -7.72 8.47 -6.39
C THR A 205 -8.56 7.93 -7.55
N ALA A 206 -9.50 8.72 -8.07
CA ALA A 206 -10.33 8.34 -9.20
C ALA A 206 -9.48 8.09 -10.46
N ALA A 207 -8.53 8.99 -10.76
CA ALA A 207 -7.67 8.86 -11.94
C ALA A 207 -6.75 7.62 -11.88
N LEU A 208 -6.20 7.28 -10.72
CA LEU A 208 -5.42 6.05 -10.54
C LEU A 208 -6.29 4.81 -10.70
N THR A 209 -7.48 4.82 -10.09
CA THR A 209 -8.42 3.69 -10.14
C THR A 209 -8.89 3.43 -11.57
N GLU A 210 -9.28 4.48 -12.30
CA GLU A 210 -9.62 4.43 -13.72
C GLU A 210 -8.44 3.89 -14.57
N THR A 211 -7.22 4.37 -14.29
CA THR A 211 -6.01 3.89 -14.98
C THR A 211 -5.82 2.39 -14.80
N MET A 212 -6.05 1.84 -13.61
CA MET A 212 -5.93 0.40 -13.36
C MET A 212 -7.02 -0.40 -14.06
N PHE A 213 -8.27 0.08 -14.06
CA PHE A 213 -9.35 -0.59 -14.77
C PHE A 213 -9.17 -0.57 -16.29
N ALA A 214 -8.66 0.53 -16.84
CA ALA A 214 -8.27 0.60 -18.25
C ALA A 214 -7.15 -0.41 -18.62
N ARG A 215 -6.35 -0.84 -17.64
CA ARG A 215 -5.32 -1.90 -17.78
C ARG A 215 -5.86 -3.31 -17.53
N GLY A 216 -7.17 -3.49 -17.38
CA GLY A 216 -7.82 -4.79 -17.19
C GLY A 216 -7.79 -5.34 -15.76
N VAL A 217 -7.45 -4.49 -14.77
CA VAL A 217 -7.54 -4.87 -13.36
C VAL A 217 -9.02 -5.00 -12.95
N ARG A 218 -9.36 -6.02 -12.17
CA ARG A 218 -10.75 -6.30 -11.74
C ARG A 218 -11.15 -5.55 -10.46
N SER A 219 -10.16 -5.12 -9.67
CA SER A 219 -10.39 -4.35 -8.43
C SER A 219 -9.19 -3.48 -8.06
N VAL A 220 -9.42 -2.39 -7.33
CA VAL A 220 -8.37 -1.62 -6.66
C VAL A 220 -8.71 -1.57 -5.18
N TRP A 221 -7.71 -1.75 -4.32
CA TRP A 221 -7.89 -1.69 -2.87
C TRP A 221 -6.96 -0.67 -2.22
N LEU A 222 -7.33 -0.19 -1.05
CA LEU A 222 -6.52 0.74 -0.24
C LEU A 222 -6.84 0.60 1.23
N GLU A 223 -5.91 1.04 2.07
CA GLU A 223 -6.12 1.31 3.49
C GLU A 223 -6.30 2.81 3.74
N TYR A 224 -6.93 3.17 4.86
CA TYR A 224 -7.15 4.55 5.23
C TYR A 224 -6.81 4.81 6.70
N SER A 225 -6.27 6.00 6.97
CA SER A 225 -5.80 6.41 8.31
C SER A 225 -6.82 7.23 9.11
N GLY A 226 -7.98 7.58 8.55
CA GLY A 226 -9.03 8.26 9.31
C GLY A 226 -10.35 8.49 8.56
N GLU A 227 -11.38 8.90 9.31
CA GLU A 227 -12.74 9.09 8.77
C GLU A 227 -12.82 10.15 7.66
N GLY A 228 -11.91 11.13 7.67
CA GLY A 228 -11.81 12.13 6.61
C GLY A 228 -11.40 11.54 5.26
N SER A 229 -10.38 10.67 5.25
CA SER A 229 -9.90 10.00 4.03
C SER A 229 -10.88 8.91 3.60
N ARG A 230 -11.47 8.16 4.54
CA ARG A 230 -12.54 7.19 4.25
C ARG A 230 -13.66 7.79 3.40
N ARG A 231 -14.24 8.93 3.81
CA ARG A 231 -15.31 9.60 3.06
C ARG A 231 -14.89 10.05 1.66
N VAL A 232 -13.61 10.31 1.44
CA VAL A 232 -13.08 10.61 0.10
C VAL A 232 -13.14 9.38 -0.79
N TYR A 233 -12.68 8.25 -0.29
CA TYR A 233 -12.64 6.99 -1.05
C TYR A 233 -14.05 6.44 -1.31
N GLU A 234 -14.95 6.50 -0.34
CA GLU A 234 -16.35 6.09 -0.52
C GLU A 234 -17.05 6.90 -1.61
N ARG A 235 -16.76 8.21 -1.73
CA ARG A 235 -17.27 9.03 -2.83
C ARG A 235 -16.74 8.64 -4.20
N VAL A 236 -15.56 8.03 -4.28
CA VAL A 236 -14.97 7.48 -5.52
C VAL A 236 -15.53 6.09 -5.84
N GLY A 237 -16.26 5.47 -4.91
CA GLY A 237 -16.86 4.14 -5.09
C GLY A 237 -16.09 3.00 -4.43
N PHE A 238 -15.19 3.31 -3.48
CA PHE A 238 -14.57 2.30 -2.63
C PHE A 238 -15.51 1.91 -1.48
N GLU A 239 -15.69 0.62 -1.24
CA GLU A 239 -16.57 0.09 -0.19
C GLU A 239 -15.75 -0.74 0.81
N PRO A 240 -16.11 -0.77 2.12
CA PRO A 240 -15.43 -1.61 3.10
C PRO A 240 -15.48 -3.09 2.73
N TRP A 241 -14.35 -3.78 2.84
CA TRP A 241 -14.25 -5.19 2.47
C TRP A 241 -13.63 -6.09 3.53
N GLY A 242 -12.72 -5.56 4.36
CA GLY A 242 -12.14 -6.33 5.45
C GLY A 242 -11.10 -5.56 6.24
N THR A 243 -10.30 -6.27 7.01
CA THR A 243 -9.19 -5.71 7.79
C THR A 243 -7.85 -6.27 7.37
N ARG A 244 -6.78 -5.52 7.62
CA ARG A 244 -5.40 -5.97 7.62
C ARG A 244 -4.83 -5.85 9.02
N LEU A 245 -4.12 -6.89 9.41
CA LEU A 245 -3.45 -7.02 10.68
C LEU A 245 -1.94 -6.87 10.46
N TYR A 246 -1.34 -6.05 11.31
CA TYR A 246 0.09 -5.82 11.37
C TYR A 246 0.59 -6.40 12.69
N MET A 247 1.46 -7.39 12.63
CA MET A 247 1.98 -8.07 13.81
C MET A 247 3.49 -8.10 13.80
N SER A 248 4.10 -7.97 14.96
CA SER A 248 5.55 -8.09 15.10
C SER A 248 5.93 -8.79 16.38
N LEU A 249 7.10 -9.42 16.34
CA LEU A 249 7.77 -9.91 17.54
C LEU A 249 8.76 -8.84 18.00
N GLU A 250 8.56 -8.31 19.20
CA GLU A 250 9.56 -7.47 19.85
C GLU A 250 10.76 -8.33 20.29
N GLY A 251 11.96 -7.75 20.19
CA GLY A 251 13.21 -8.38 20.59
C GLY A 251 13.42 -8.40 22.09
#